data_AF-A0A7V3FM28-F1
#
_entry.id   AF-A0A7V3FM28-F1
#
_cell.length_a   1.000
_cell.length_b   1.000
_cell.length_c   1.000
_cell.angle_alpha   90.00
_cell.angle_beta   90.00
_cell.angle_gamma   90.00
#
_symmetry.space_group_name_H-M   'P 1'
#
loop_
_entity.id
_entity.type
_entity.pdbx_description
1 polymer ?
#
loop_
_entity_poly.entity_id
_entity_poly.type
_entity_poly.pdbx_seq_one_letter_code
_entity_poly.pdbx_strand_id
1 'polypeptide(L)'
;MVAVSEARELSSLFGDHLTSLRHVLREPDSLMRAEGLYSLARELEREDRIEAAGFLYQQVADGLPSAEDSFRVFTPSQWASIQSRSRQRLELLTGGGADLRHSLEFFGRRLVRQSFNESLLGMLIANAAAPAGRLLGCVIFRRLASGAALRSLAYLTGFGAEVLALNAVERGVRILSGANLDWSRESLGREVASSALMLGSLHGFGFLASGLARNRFRMSGLGGSCVASAGMLGGVYAGHGLSILFGFRPRQEMEGFLAEGLAVWAQYHVAGRMLRYLVPGRLENWNRRVGLYISESAPANRSPYRNAILQPMWLFMGAGGLGGGG
;
A
#
# COMPACT_ATOMS: atom_id res chain seq x y z
N MET A 1 -20.12 -19.52 22.65
CA MET A 1 -20.01 -18.50 21.58
C MET A 1 -18.57 -18.34 21.05
N VAL A 2 -17.53 -18.49 21.88
CA VAL A 2 -16.10 -18.38 21.48
C VAL A 2 -15.66 -19.44 20.43
N ALA A 3 -16.11 -20.69 20.55
CA ALA A 3 -15.73 -21.75 19.60
C ALA A 3 -16.20 -21.54 18.15
N VAL A 4 -17.26 -20.75 17.93
CA VAL A 4 -17.80 -20.48 16.58
C VAL A 4 -17.01 -19.38 15.88
N SER A 5 -16.52 -18.37 16.61
CA SER A 5 -15.65 -17.33 16.03
C SER A 5 -14.29 -17.89 15.65
N GLU A 6 -13.68 -18.71 16.50
CA GLU A 6 -12.40 -19.37 16.22
C GLU A 6 -12.49 -20.32 15.02
N ALA A 7 -13.58 -21.10 14.91
CA ALA A 7 -13.78 -21.98 13.76
C ALA A 7 -13.90 -21.21 12.43
N ARG A 8 -14.48 -19.99 12.46
CA ARG A 8 -14.61 -19.14 11.27
C ARG A 8 -13.27 -18.54 10.87
N GLU A 9 -12.49 -18.09 11.84
CA GLU A 9 -11.16 -17.51 11.64
C GLU A 9 -10.17 -18.55 11.10
N LEU A 10 -10.15 -19.76 11.68
CA LEU A 10 -9.39 -20.89 11.16
C LEU A 10 -9.84 -21.26 9.74
N SER A 11 -11.15 -21.18 9.45
CA SER A 11 -11.65 -21.46 8.11
C SER A 11 -11.17 -20.45 7.08
N SER A 12 -11.14 -19.15 7.42
CA SER A 12 -10.56 -18.13 6.54
C SER A 12 -9.05 -18.29 6.37
N LEU A 13 -8.34 -18.62 7.45
CA LEU A 13 -6.88 -18.75 7.45
C LEU A 13 -6.39 -19.97 6.68
N PHE A 14 -7.08 -21.11 6.79
CA PHE A 14 -6.62 -22.40 6.25
C PHE A 14 -7.37 -22.88 5.00
N GLY A 15 -8.57 -22.36 4.70
CA GLY A 15 -9.31 -22.71 3.46
C GLY A 15 -9.36 -24.22 3.22
N ASP A 16 -8.88 -24.67 2.05
CA ASP A 16 -8.86 -26.08 1.65
C ASP A 16 -7.95 -26.97 2.54
N HIS A 17 -6.97 -26.37 3.23
CA HIS A 17 -6.05 -27.07 4.14
C HIS A 17 -6.63 -27.34 5.54
N LEU A 18 -7.87 -26.91 5.81
CA LEU A 18 -8.56 -27.22 7.07
C LEU A 18 -8.62 -28.73 7.35
N THR A 19 -8.80 -29.53 6.30
CA THR A 19 -8.85 -31.00 6.44
C THR A 19 -7.49 -31.54 6.84
N SER A 20 -6.42 -31.12 6.16
CA SER A 20 -5.04 -31.46 6.50
C SER A 20 -4.68 -31.03 7.93
N LEU A 21 -5.04 -29.80 8.32
CA LEU A 21 -4.84 -29.30 9.68
C LEU A 21 -5.57 -30.17 10.72
N ARG A 22 -6.82 -30.54 10.47
CA ARG A 22 -7.59 -31.43 11.36
C ARG A 22 -6.97 -32.81 11.47
N HIS A 23 -6.42 -33.37 10.38
CA HIS A 23 -5.71 -34.64 10.41
C HIS A 23 -4.46 -34.55 11.28
N VAL A 24 -3.64 -33.51 11.09
CA VAL A 24 -2.44 -33.29 11.89
C VAL A 24 -2.79 -33.08 13.36
N LEU A 25 -3.80 -32.27 13.69
CA LEU A 25 -4.19 -32.02 15.08
C LEU A 25 -4.74 -33.25 15.81
N ARG A 26 -5.25 -34.25 15.07
CA ARG A 26 -5.71 -35.53 15.62
C ARG A 26 -4.58 -36.52 15.89
N GLU A 27 -3.37 -36.24 15.44
CA GLU A 27 -2.22 -37.12 15.63
C GLU A 27 -1.94 -37.29 17.13
N PRO A 28 -2.05 -38.50 17.71
CA PRO A 28 -1.86 -38.71 19.14
C PRO A 28 -0.42 -38.46 19.59
N ASP A 29 0.55 -38.69 18.72
CA ASP A 29 1.95 -38.44 19.01
C ASP A 29 2.27 -36.94 18.85
N SER A 30 2.68 -36.31 19.96
CA SER A 30 3.05 -34.89 20.00
C SER A 30 4.17 -34.52 19.02
N LEU A 31 5.13 -35.42 18.76
CA LEU A 31 6.24 -35.19 17.84
C LEU A 31 5.76 -35.25 16.39
N MET A 32 5.00 -36.29 16.05
CA MET A 32 4.40 -36.41 14.70
C MET A 32 3.42 -35.27 14.43
N ARG A 33 2.69 -34.83 15.45
CA ARG A 33 1.85 -33.62 15.38
C ARG A 33 2.71 -32.38 15.11
N ALA A 34 3.79 -32.16 15.85
CA ALA A 34 4.66 -31.00 15.64
C ALA A 34 5.35 -31.02 14.26
N GLU A 35 5.86 -32.17 13.82
CA GLU A 35 6.46 -32.33 12.48
C GLU A 35 5.39 -32.16 11.38
N GLY A 36 4.18 -32.67 11.61
CA GLY A 36 3.02 -32.48 10.72
C GLY A 36 2.61 -31.02 10.59
N LEU A 37 2.56 -30.28 11.72
CA LEU A 37 2.27 -28.84 11.71
C LEU A 37 3.39 -28.06 11.03
N TYR A 38 4.65 -28.42 11.28
CA TYR A 38 5.80 -27.81 10.61
C TYR A 38 5.79 -28.08 9.09
N SER A 39 5.47 -29.30 8.66
CA SER A 39 5.36 -29.66 7.25
C SER A 39 4.22 -28.91 6.57
N LEU A 40 3.05 -28.84 7.21
CA LEU A 40 1.90 -28.07 6.72
C LEU A 40 2.23 -26.57 6.65
N ALA A 41 2.94 -26.03 7.65
CA ALA A 41 3.40 -24.64 7.62
C ALA A 41 4.32 -24.37 6.42
N ARG A 42 5.22 -25.31 6.08
CA ARG A 42 6.08 -25.20 4.89
C ARG A 42 5.29 -25.27 3.58
N GLU A 43 4.25 -26.07 3.53
CA GLU A 43 3.36 -26.16 2.37
C GLU A 43 2.61 -24.85 2.17
N LEU A 44 2.01 -24.32 3.24
CA LEU A 44 1.36 -23.01 3.24
C LEU A 44 2.33 -21.87 2.89
N GLU A 45 3.59 -21.93 3.36
CA GLU A 45 4.65 -20.99 2.97
C GLU A 45 4.92 -21.06 1.45
N ARG A 46 5.00 -22.27 0.87
CA ARG A 46 5.20 -22.46 -0.59
C ARG A 46 4.01 -21.99 -1.41
N GLU A 47 2.80 -22.11 -0.88
CA GLU A 47 1.57 -21.57 -1.45
C GLU A 47 1.36 -20.08 -1.15
N ASP A 48 2.33 -19.42 -0.53
CA ASP A 48 2.32 -17.99 -0.24
C ASP A 48 1.19 -17.56 0.73
N ARG A 49 0.76 -18.48 1.60
CA ARG A 49 -0.20 -18.28 2.71
C ARG A 49 0.52 -17.99 4.01
N ILE A 50 1.27 -16.89 4.01
CA ILE A 50 2.25 -16.54 5.05
C ILE A 50 1.65 -16.40 6.45
N GLU A 51 0.45 -15.83 6.59
CA GLU A 51 -0.21 -15.67 7.90
C GLU A 51 -0.54 -17.03 8.54
N ALA A 52 -1.08 -17.95 7.74
CA ALA A 52 -1.40 -19.30 8.20
C ALA A 52 -0.13 -20.11 8.50
N ALA A 53 0.90 -19.98 7.67
CA ALA A 53 2.21 -20.58 7.92
C ALA A 53 2.85 -20.05 9.21
N GLY A 54 2.86 -18.72 9.40
CA GLY A 54 3.38 -18.05 10.59
C GLY A 54 2.67 -18.49 11.86
N PHE A 55 1.34 -18.57 11.84
CA PHE A 55 0.55 -19.10 12.94
C PHE A 55 0.98 -20.52 13.32
N LEU A 56 1.14 -21.42 12.35
CA LEU A 56 1.57 -22.79 12.63
C LEU A 56 3.02 -22.87 13.15
N TYR A 57 3.94 -22.08 12.59
CA TYR A 57 5.31 -22.01 13.11
C TYR A 57 5.35 -21.51 14.55
N GLN A 58 4.53 -20.51 14.88
CA GLN A 58 4.40 -19.99 16.24
C GLN A 58 3.88 -21.07 17.20
N GLN A 59 2.82 -21.79 16.85
CA GLN A 59 2.29 -22.88 17.67
C GLN A 59 3.34 -23.97 17.95
N VAL A 60 4.18 -24.31 16.97
CA VAL A 60 5.26 -25.28 17.16
C VAL A 60 6.41 -24.68 17.99
N ALA A 61 6.75 -23.41 17.78
CA ALA A 61 7.83 -22.69 18.46
C ALA A 61 7.56 -22.44 19.95
N ASP A 62 6.31 -22.13 20.31
CA ASP A 62 5.85 -21.90 21.67
C ASP A 62 5.71 -23.22 22.45
N GLY A 63 5.70 -24.34 21.71
CA GLY A 63 5.43 -25.66 22.24
C GLY A 63 3.93 -25.91 22.28
N LEU A 64 3.52 -27.03 21.69
CA LEU A 64 2.13 -27.45 21.73
C LEU A 64 1.71 -27.63 23.20
N PRO A 65 0.53 -27.13 23.62
CA PRO A 65 0.04 -27.33 24.98
C PRO A 65 0.06 -28.84 25.25
N SER A 66 0.88 -29.21 26.23
CA SER A 66 1.06 -30.61 26.61
C SER A 66 -0.28 -31.11 27.11
N ALA A 67 -0.95 -31.94 26.31
CA ALA A 67 -1.95 -32.83 26.88
C ALA A 67 -1.16 -33.72 27.83
N GLU A 68 -1.36 -33.54 29.13
CA GLU A 68 -0.48 -33.92 30.25
C GLU A 68 0.03 -35.38 30.30
N ASP A 69 -0.23 -36.27 29.34
CA ASP A 69 -0.02 -37.71 29.53
C ASP A 69 0.37 -38.56 28.30
N SER A 70 0.77 -38.00 27.16
CA SER A 70 1.20 -38.85 26.03
C SER A 70 2.67 -39.27 26.13
N PHE A 71 2.89 -40.31 26.95
CA PHE A 71 3.96 -41.32 26.98
C PHE A 71 5.37 -40.98 26.44
N ARG A 72 6.31 -41.10 27.39
CA ARG A 72 7.77 -41.03 27.32
C ARG A 72 8.43 -41.97 26.30
N VAL A 73 8.58 -41.57 25.04
CA VAL A 73 9.44 -42.30 24.08
C VAL A 73 10.48 -41.41 23.39
N PHE A 74 10.50 -40.09 23.61
CA PHE A 74 11.30 -39.20 22.77
C PHE A 74 12.45 -38.49 23.49
N THR A 75 13.51 -38.25 22.72
CA THR A 75 14.69 -37.51 23.18
C THR A 75 14.41 -36.01 23.19
N PRO A 76 14.72 -35.29 24.29
CA PRO A 76 14.58 -33.83 24.35
C PRO A 76 15.24 -33.08 23.18
N SER A 77 16.27 -33.65 22.57
CA SER A 77 16.96 -33.13 21.40
C SER A 77 16.12 -33.06 20.13
N GLN A 78 15.24 -34.04 19.88
CA GLN A 78 14.38 -34.04 18.68
C GLN A 78 13.36 -32.92 18.75
N TRP A 79 12.73 -32.74 19.91
CA TRP A 79 11.79 -31.66 20.16
C TRP A 79 12.46 -30.28 20.01
N ALA A 80 13.63 -30.11 20.65
CA ALA A 80 14.41 -28.88 20.55
C ALA A 80 14.76 -28.52 19.10
N SER A 81 15.05 -29.52 18.25
CA SER A 81 15.38 -29.31 16.84
C SER A 81 14.19 -28.83 16.00
N ILE A 82 12.96 -29.29 16.30
CA ILE A 82 11.76 -28.83 15.60
C ILE A 82 11.41 -27.42 16.05
N GLN A 83 11.44 -27.16 17.36
CA GLN A 83 11.19 -25.83 17.90
C GLN A 83 12.19 -24.80 17.36
N SER A 84 13.49 -25.14 17.30
CA SER A 84 14.51 -24.23 16.77
C SER A 84 14.29 -23.93 15.28
N ARG A 85 13.95 -24.95 14.46
CA ARG A 85 13.63 -24.78 13.04
C ARG A 85 12.37 -23.92 12.85
N SER A 86 11.33 -24.14 13.65
CA SER A 86 10.10 -23.36 13.61
C SER A 86 10.33 -21.91 14.02
N ARG A 87 11.10 -21.65 15.09
CA ARG A 87 11.48 -20.29 15.50
C ARG A 87 12.27 -19.56 14.43
N GLN A 88 13.28 -20.23 13.87
CA GLN A 88 14.07 -19.66 12.78
C GLN A 88 13.17 -19.32 11.57
N ARG A 89 12.23 -20.20 11.21
CA ARG A 89 11.28 -19.91 10.13
C ARG A 89 10.30 -18.79 10.46
N LEU A 90 9.82 -18.74 11.69
CA LEU A 90 8.96 -17.66 12.16
C LEU A 90 9.70 -16.31 12.11
N GLU A 91 10.95 -16.25 12.56
CA GLU A 91 11.80 -15.06 12.46
C GLU A 91 12.01 -14.64 11.00
N LEU A 92 12.21 -15.58 10.08
CA LEU A 92 12.30 -15.31 8.64
C LEU A 92 10.99 -14.75 8.07
N LEU A 93 9.84 -15.23 8.53
CA LEU A 93 8.52 -14.79 8.08
C LEU A 93 8.03 -13.51 8.76
N THR A 94 8.61 -13.15 9.89
CA THR A 94 8.26 -11.92 10.65
C THR A 94 9.29 -10.82 10.46
N GLY A 95 10.45 -11.12 9.85
CA GLY A 95 11.56 -10.16 9.71
C GLY A 95 12.44 -10.03 10.96
N GLY A 96 12.13 -10.73 12.05
CA GLY A 96 12.72 -10.59 13.38
C GLY A 96 14.09 -11.24 13.61
N GLY A 97 14.84 -11.59 12.57
CA GLY A 97 16.19 -12.15 12.71
C GLY A 97 17.26 -11.10 13.01
N ALA A 98 18.35 -11.49 13.69
CA ALA A 98 19.51 -10.62 13.94
C ALA A 98 20.23 -10.18 12.64
N ASP A 99 20.00 -10.90 11.53
CA ASP A 99 20.65 -10.67 10.25
C ASP A 99 19.79 -9.81 9.31
N LEU A 100 20.28 -8.60 9.02
CA LEU A 100 19.72 -7.65 8.05
C LEU A 100 19.35 -8.27 6.69
N ARG A 101 20.08 -9.31 6.26
CA ARG A 101 19.83 -10.01 5.00
C ARG A 101 18.44 -10.64 4.97
N HIS A 102 18.00 -11.23 6.08
CA HIS A 102 16.72 -11.92 6.17
C HIS A 102 15.56 -10.94 6.24
N SER A 103 15.70 -9.85 6.99
CA SER A 103 14.73 -8.76 7.01
C SER A 103 14.60 -8.11 5.62
N LEU A 104 15.72 -7.91 4.89
CA LEU A 104 15.70 -7.39 3.53
C LEU A 104 15.06 -8.36 2.52
N GLU A 105 15.29 -9.67 2.66
CA GLU A 105 14.66 -10.67 1.79
C GLU A 105 13.15 -10.74 2.03
N PHE A 106 12.73 -10.78 3.30
CA PHE A 106 11.31 -10.72 3.68
C PHE A 106 10.66 -9.44 3.16
N PHE A 107 11.28 -8.30 3.43
CA PHE A 107 10.85 -6.99 2.96
C PHE A 107 10.74 -6.94 1.44
N GLY A 108 11.74 -7.47 0.73
CA GLY A 108 11.78 -7.53 -0.72
C GLY A 108 10.66 -8.39 -1.29
N ARG A 109 10.46 -9.61 -0.79
CA ARG A 109 9.37 -10.51 -1.22
C ARG A 109 8.01 -9.86 -0.98
N ARG A 110 7.79 -9.29 0.21
CA ARG A 110 6.55 -8.59 0.56
C ARG A 110 6.32 -7.37 -0.34
N LEU A 111 7.36 -6.59 -0.59
CA LEU A 111 7.30 -5.41 -1.47
C LEU A 111 6.98 -5.82 -2.90
N VAL A 112 7.64 -6.83 -3.47
CA VAL A 112 7.35 -7.31 -4.83
C VAL A 112 5.91 -7.81 -4.92
N ARG A 113 5.48 -8.67 -3.99
CA ARG A 113 4.12 -9.21 -3.97
C ARG A 113 3.07 -8.10 -3.88
N GLN A 114 3.22 -7.21 -2.89
CA GLN A 114 2.33 -6.07 -2.76
C GLN A 114 2.38 -5.21 -4.04
N SER A 115 3.55 -5.01 -4.64
CA SER A 115 3.71 -4.13 -5.80
C SER A 115 3.06 -4.64 -7.09
N PHE A 116 2.93 -5.96 -7.27
CA PHE A 116 2.37 -6.57 -8.48
C PHE A 116 0.94 -7.14 -8.30
N ASN A 117 0.31 -6.90 -7.15
CA ASN A 117 -1.08 -7.27 -6.91
C ASN A 117 -2.08 -6.34 -7.64
N GLU A 118 -3.38 -6.63 -7.46
CA GLU A 118 -4.53 -5.86 -7.95
C GLU A 118 -4.45 -4.34 -7.69
N SER A 119 -3.72 -3.96 -6.64
CA SER A 119 -3.40 -2.57 -6.30
C SER A 119 -2.72 -1.81 -7.44
N LEU A 120 -1.91 -2.47 -8.29
CA LEU A 120 -1.26 -1.83 -9.42
C LEU A 120 -2.28 -1.39 -10.47
N LEU A 121 -3.27 -2.22 -10.77
CA LEU A 121 -4.34 -1.88 -11.71
C LEU A 121 -5.22 -0.75 -11.14
N GLY A 122 -5.51 -0.79 -9.84
CA GLY A 122 -6.19 0.31 -9.15
C GLY A 122 -5.41 1.61 -9.22
N MET A 123 -4.10 1.58 -8.96
CA MET A 123 -3.23 2.76 -9.10
C MET A 123 -3.11 3.25 -10.54
N LEU A 124 -3.10 2.35 -11.52
CA LEU A 124 -3.07 2.71 -12.94
C LEU A 124 -4.33 3.50 -13.32
N ILE A 125 -5.50 2.98 -12.95
CA ILE A 125 -6.79 3.62 -13.22
C ILE A 125 -6.91 4.91 -12.42
N ALA A 126 -6.51 4.93 -11.15
CA ALA A 126 -6.52 6.12 -10.32
C ALA A 126 -5.67 7.25 -10.92
N ASN A 127 -4.46 6.92 -11.39
CA ASN A 127 -3.59 7.86 -12.08
C ASN A 127 -4.18 8.39 -13.39
N ALA A 128 -5.00 7.59 -14.08
CA ALA A 128 -5.72 8.02 -15.28
C ALA A 128 -6.97 8.88 -14.94
N ALA A 129 -7.64 8.59 -13.83
CA ALA A 129 -8.88 9.24 -13.41
C ALA A 129 -8.65 10.61 -12.72
N ALA A 130 -7.57 10.76 -11.97
CA ALA A 130 -7.24 12.00 -11.26
C ALA A 130 -7.21 13.26 -12.17
N PRO A 131 -6.55 13.25 -13.35
CA PRO A 131 -6.60 14.36 -14.30
C PRO A 131 -8.02 14.71 -14.79
N ALA A 132 -8.88 13.69 -14.96
CA ALA A 132 -10.25 13.88 -15.40
C ALA A 132 -11.10 14.61 -14.33
N GLY A 133 -10.95 14.22 -13.06
CA GLY A 133 -11.62 14.88 -11.93
C GLY A 133 -11.23 16.35 -11.79
N ARG A 134 -9.94 16.66 -11.93
CA ARG A 134 -9.44 18.04 -11.89
C ARG A 134 -10.02 18.91 -13.00
N LEU A 135 -10.19 18.36 -14.20
CA LEU A 135 -10.83 19.07 -15.30
C LEU A 135 -12.30 19.36 -15.06
N LEU A 136 -13.02 18.38 -14.53
CA LEU A 136 -14.43 18.57 -14.21
C LEU A 136 -14.59 19.73 -13.22
N GLY A 137 -13.75 19.77 -12.18
CA GLY A 137 -13.68 20.90 -11.25
C GLY A 137 -13.32 22.22 -11.93
N CYS A 138 -12.31 22.23 -12.80
CA CYS A 138 -11.91 23.44 -13.52
C CYS A 138 -13.01 23.95 -14.47
N VAL A 139 -13.72 23.07 -15.18
CA VAL A 139 -14.82 23.43 -16.09
C VAL A 139 -15.99 24.04 -15.32
N ILE A 140 -16.38 23.42 -14.20
CA ILE A 140 -17.48 23.90 -13.35
C ILE A 140 -17.17 25.30 -12.78
N PHE A 141 -15.94 25.51 -12.30
CA PHE A 141 -15.56 26.78 -11.64
C PHE A 141 -14.91 27.81 -12.58
N ARG A 142 -14.74 27.49 -13.86
CA ARG A 142 -14.15 28.41 -14.87
C ARG A 142 -14.84 29.77 -14.89
N ARG A 143 -16.16 29.80 -14.72
CA ARG A 143 -16.95 31.03 -14.75
C ARG A 143 -16.91 31.82 -13.44
N LEU A 144 -16.42 31.24 -12.36
CA LEU A 144 -16.48 31.81 -11.01
C LEU A 144 -15.08 32.17 -10.46
N ALA A 145 -13.98 31.73 -11.06
CA ALA A 145 -12.65 31.77 -10.43
C ALA A 145 -11.87 33.12 -10.47
N SER A 146 -12.55 34.27 -10.51
CA SER A 146 -11.85 35.57 -10.53
C SER A 146 -11.20 35.94 -9.19
N GLY A 147 -11.68 35.41 -8.07
CA GLY A 147 -11.17 35.69 -6.70
C GLY A 147 -10.39 34.54 -6.04
N ALA A 148 -9.51 34.87 -5.09
CA ALA A 148 -8.71 33.88 -4.34
C ALA A 148 -9.58 32.84 -3.59
N ALA A 149 -10.69 33.28 -2.99
CA ALA A 149 -11.66 32.39 -2.34
C ALA A 149 -12.26 31.38 -3.34
N LEU A 150 -12.66 31.84 -4.53
CA LEU A 150 -13.26 30.98 -5.55
C LEU A 150 -12.25 30.00 -6.14
N ARG A 151 -10.96 30.36 -6.21
CA ARG A 151 -9.88 29.43 -6.55
C ARG A 151 -9.69 28.34 -5.49
N SER A 152 -9.76 28.68 -4.21
CA SER A 152 -9.69 27.68 -3.14
C SER A 152 -10.87 26.71 -3.20
N LEU A 153 -12.08 27.20 -3.48
CA LEU A 153 -13.27 26.37 -3.67
C LEU A 153 -13.16 25.46 -4.92
N ALA A 154 -12.64 25.99 -6.03
CA ALA A 154 -12.39 25.20 -7.22
C ALA A 154 -11.38 24.07 -6.95
N TYR A 155 -10.31 24.37 -6.20
CA TYR A 155 -9.32 23.38 -5.78
C TYR A 155 -9.94 22.33 -4.86
N LEU A 156 -10.69 22.75 -3.83
CA LEU A 156 -11.38 21.82 -2.92
C LEU A 156 -12.38 20.94 -3.64
N THR A 157 -13.07 21.47 -4.66
CA THR A 157 -14.02 20.69 -5.45
C THR A 157 -13.30 19.70 -6.37
N GLY A 158 -12.23 20.13 -7.04
CA GLY A 158 -11.39 19.22 -7.83
C GLY A 158 -10.76 18.13 -6.97
N PHE A 159 -10.29 18.47 -5.76
CA PHE A 159 -9.79 17.54 -4.78
C PHE A 159 -10.87 16.55 -4.32
N GLY A 160 -12.07 17.03 -3.98
CA GLY A 160 -13.20 16.16 -3.62
C GLY A 160 -13.58 15.19 -4.74
N ALA A 161 -13.59 15.65 -5.99
CA ALA A 161 -13.82 14.80 -7.15
C ALA A 161 -12.71 13.74 -7.31
N GLU A 162 -11.45 14.11 -7.08
CA GLU A 162 -10.30 13.19 -7.11
C GLU A 162 -10.40 12.13 -6.00
N VAL A 163 -10.78 12.51 -4.78
CA VAL A 163 -11.02 11.59 -3.65
C VAL A 163 -12.12 10.58 -3.99
N LEU A 164 -13.25 11.05 -4.52
CA LEU A 164 -14.38 10.17 -4.87
C LEU A 164 -14.04 9.24 -6.03
N ALA A 165 -13.32 9.75 -7.05
CA ALA A 165 -12.87 8.94 -8.17
C ALA A 165 -11.89 7.84 -7.70
N LEU A 166 -10.93 8.19 -6.84
CA LEU A 166 -10.01 7.23 -6.26
C LEU A 166 -10.75 6.13 -5.49
N ASN A 167 -11.69 6.52 -4.61
CA ASN A 167 -12.48 5.57 -3.84
C ASN A 167 -13.32 4.64 -4.73
N ALA A 168 -13.97 5.18 -5.77
CA ALA A 168 -14.76 4.40 -6.72
C ALA A 168 -13.88 3.39 -7.48
N VAL A 169 -12.66 3.80 -7.87
CA VAL A 169 -11.69 2.92 -8.55
C VAL A 169 -11.20 1.82 -7.61
N GLU A 170 -10.81 2.16 -6.38
CA GLU A 170 -10.35 1.17 -5.39
C GLU A 170 -11.44 0.14 -5.09
N ARG A 171 -12.69 0.58 -4.91
CA ARG A 171 -13.83 -0.33 -4.74
C ARG A 171 -14.08 -1.17 -5.99
N GLY A 172 -14.03 -0.57 -7.17
CA GLY A 172 -14.19 -1.30 -8.44
C GLY A 172 -13.17 -2.43 -8.59
N VAL A 173 -11.91 -2.15 -8.28
CA VAL A 173 -10.83 -3.15 -8.30
C VAL A 173 -11.10 -4.26 -7.30
N ARG A 174 -11.50 -3.93 -6.07
CA ARG A 174 -11.85 -4.92 -5.04
C ARG A 174 -13.05 -5.79 -5.43
N ILE A 175 -14.05 -5.22 -6.10
CA ILE A 175 -15.20 -5.99 -6.62
C ILE A 175 -14.72 -6.95 -7.72
N LEU A 176 -13.86 -6.47 -8.63
CA LEU A 176 -13.32 -7.31 -9.70
C LEU A 176 -12.46 -8.46 -9.17
N SER A 177 -11.86 -8.32 -7.99
CA SER A 177 -11.17 -9.40 -7.31
C SER A 177 -12.04 -10.27 -6.42
N GLY A 178 -13.36 -10.07 -6.44
CA GLY A 178 -14.30 -10.88 -5.67
C GLY A 178 -14.32 -10.53 -4.18
N ALA A 179 -13.74 -9.41 -3.76
CA ALA A 179 -13.82 -8.97 -2.37
C ALA A 179 -15.27 -8.59 -2.03
N ASN A 180 -15.76 -9.06 -0.89
CA ASN A 180 -17.06 -8.67 -0.37
C ASN A 180 -16.95 -7.30 0.30
N LEU A 181 -17.49 -6.27 -0.34
CA LEU A 181 -17.42 -4.89 0.15
C LEU A 181 -18.58 -4.55 1.07
N ASP A 182 -18.26 -3.90 2.18
CA ASP A 182 -19.26 -3.26 3.01
C ASP A 182 -19.73 -1.94 2.37
N TRP A 183 -21.03 -1.85 2.10
CA TRP A 183 -21.72 -0.67 1.56
C TRP A 183 -22.35 0.21 2.63
N SER A 184 -22.10 -0.07 3.92
CA SER A 184 -22.53 0.78 5.00
C SER A 184 -21.99 2.20 4.84
N ARG A 185 -22.80 3.20 5.25
CA ARG A 185 -22.42 4.61 5.20
C ARG A 185 -21.15 4.89 6.02
N GLU A 186 -20.98 4.15 7.11
CA GLU A 186 -19.81 4.26 7.99
C GLU A 186 -18.54 3.73 7.31
N SER A 187 -18.61 2.57 6.63
CA SER A 187 -17.49 2.04 5.85
C SER A 187 -17.11 2.99 4.71
N LEU A 188 -18.09 3.44 3.92
CA LEU A 188 -17.88 4.41 2.85
C LEU A 188 -17.26 5.72 3.36
N GLY A 189 -17.77 6.26 4.46
CA GLY A 189 -17.26 7.48 5.08
C GLY A 189 -15.81 7.34 5.53
N ARG A 190 -15.46 6.21 6.18
CA ARG A 190 -14.08 5.91 6.60
C ARG A 190 -13.13 5.76 5.42
N GLU A 191 -13.54 5.08 4.36
CA GLU A 191 -12.71 4.91 3.18
C GLU A 191 -12.48 6.25 2.46
N VAL A 192 -13.53 7.06 2.25
CA VAL A 192 -13.42 8.39 1.65
C VAL A 192 -12.53 9.30 2.49
N ALA A 193 -12.69 9.28 3.83
CA ALA A 193 -11.84 10.05 4.74
C ALA A 193 -10.37 9.60 4.67
N SER A 194 -10.11 8.29 4.63
CA SER A 194 -8.75 7.76 4.46
C SER A 194 -8.14 8.14 3.11
N SER A 195 -8.90 8.06 2.01
CA SER A 195 -8.46 8.50 0.69
C SER A 195 -8.17 10.01 0.66
N ALA A 196 -8.99 10.82 1.34
CA ALA A 196 -8.76 12.26 1.49
C ALA A 196 -7.50 12.57 2.28
N LEU A 197 -7.24 11.89 3.40
CA LEU A 197 -6.00 12.06 4.17
C LEU A 197 -4.77 11.66 3.34
N MET A 198 -4.86 10.55 2.63
CA MET A 198 -3.79 10.07 1.75
C MET A 198 -3.49 11.08 0.64
N LEU A 199 -4.49 11.48 -0.15
CA LEU A 199 -4.31 12.47 -1.23
C LEU A 199 -3.87 13.83 -0.68
N GLY A 200 -4.45 14.27 0.43
CA GLY A 200 -4.09 15.52 1.10
C GLY A 200 -2.63 15.54 1.55
N SER A 201 -2.15 14.44 2.13
CA SER A 201 -0.75 14.29 2.52
C SER A 201 0.20 14.28 1.32
N LEU A 202 -0.14 13.57 0.24
CA LEU A 202 0.62 13.57 -1.01
C LEU A 202 0.72 14.98 -1.62
N HIS A 203 -0.40 15.71 -1.66
CA HIS A 203 -0.42 17.09 -2.15
C HIS A 203 0.39 18.04 -1.25
N GLY A 204 0.24 17.93 0.07
CA GLY A 204 0.96 18.75 1.04
C GLY A 204 2.47 18.55 0.96
N PHE A 205 2.93 17.29 0.98
CA PHE A 205 4.35 16.97 0.85
C PHE A 205 4.91 17.28 -0.54
N GLY A 206 4.12 17.08 -1.60
CA GLY A 206 4.50 17.49 -2.95
C GLY A 206 4.73 19.01 -3.03
N PHE A 207 3.84 19.81 -2.42
CA PHE A 207 4.01 21.26 -2.34
C PHE A 207 5.27 21.66 -1.57
N LEU A 208 5.52 21.04 -0.42
CA LEU A 208 6.71 21.27 0.40
C LEU A 208 7.99 20.89 -0.35
N ALA A 209 8.03 19.72 -0.99
CA ALA A 209 9.17 19.24 -1.77
C ALA A 209 9.47 20.18 -2.95
N SER A 210 8.45 20.60 -3.70
CA SER A 210 8.61 21.55 -4.79
C SER A 210 9.02 22.95 -4.33
N GLY A 211 8.64 23.36 -3.12
CA GLY A 211 9.11 24.59 -2.48
C GLY A 211 10.59 24.51 -2.07
N LEU A 212 10.98 23.38 -1.46
CA LEU A 212 12.35 23.12 -1.03
C LEU A 212 13.33 23.03 -2.22
N ALA A 213 12.95 22.30 -3.27
CA ALA A 213 13.74 22.16 -4.49
C ALA A 213 14.02 23.51 -5.17
N ARG A 214 13.03 24.42 -5.16
CA ARG A 214 13.14 25.76 -5.77
C ARG A 214 13.97 26.72 -4.92
N ASN A 215 13.68 26.82 -3.62
CA ASN A 215 14.22 27.90 -2.79
C ASN A 215 15.61 27.61 -2.22
N ARG A 216 15.91 26.35 -1.86
CA ARG A 216 17.19 26.03 -1.20
C ARG A 216 18.26 25.53 -2.15
N PHE A 217 17.87 24.82 -3.19
CA PHE A 217 18.83 24.01 -3.92
C PHE A 217 19.04 24.43 -5.37
N ARG A 218 18.13 25.24 -5.97
CA ARG A 218 18.13 25.52 -7.42
C ARG A 218 18.46 24.27 -8.25
N MET A 219 18.05 23.10 -7.76
CA MET A 219 18.53 21.81 -8.24
C MET A 219 17.79 21.49 -9.53
N SER A 220 18.42 21.77 -10.67
CA SER A 220 18.03 21.20 -11.95
C SER A 220 18.60 19.78 -12.06
N GLY A 221 17.82 18.83 -12.58
CA GLY A 221 18.26 17.46 -12.85
C GLY A 221 17.99 16.46 -11.72
N LEU A 222 18.96 15.57 -11.45
CA LEU A 222 18.81 14.40 -10.55
C LEU A 222 18.42 14.79 -9.11
N GLY A 223 18.95 15.89 -8.58
CA GLY A 223 18.61 16.37 -7.24
C GLY A 223 17.12 16.73 -7.10
N GLY A 224 16.53 17.32 -8.13
CA GLY A 224 15.10 17.61 -8.18
C GLY A 224 14.24 16.34 -8.14
N SER A 225 14.66 15.28 -8.85
CA SER A 225 13.97 13.97 -8.84
C SER A 225 14.04 13.26 -7.49
N CYS A 226 15.18 13.38 -6.79
CA CYS A 226 15.34 12.78 -5.48
C CYS A 226 14.46 13.47 -4.44
N VAL A 227 14.46 14.81 -4.40
CA VAL A 227 13.60 15.60 -3.50
C VAL A 227 12.12 15.34 -3.79
N ALA A 228 11.77 15.27 -5.06
CA ALA A 228 10.45 14.90 -5.53
C ALA A 228 10.03 13.50 -4.99
N SER A 229 10.87 12.49 -5.23
CA SER A 229 10.59 11.11 -4.83
C SER A 229 10.50 10.95 -3.32
N ALA A 230 11.37 11.63 -2.57
CA ALA A 230 11.37 11.67 -1.11
C ALA A 230 10.12 12.39 -0.56
N GLY A 231 9.71 13.49 -1.19
CA GLY A 231 8.47 14.19 -0.85
C GLY A 231 7.26 13.29 -1.03
N MET A 232 7.19 12.57 -2.15
CA MET A 232 6.10 11.64 -2.41
C MET A 232 6.08 10.49 -1.37
N LEU A 233 7.22 9.88 -1.08
CA LEU A 233 7.34 8.84 -0.06
C LEU A 233 6.94 9.35 1.33
N GLY A 234 7.40 10.56 1.69
CA GLY A 234 6.99 11.23 2.93
C GLY A 234 5.50 11.49 3.00
N GLY A 235 4.88 11.87 1.87
CA GLY A 235 3.43 11.99 1.74
C GLY A 235 2.72 10.66 2.00
N VAL A 236 3.15 9.57 1.36
CA VAL A 236 2.59 8.22 1.60
C VAL A 236 2.63 7.85 3.08
N TYR A 237 3.77 8.01 3.74
CA TYR A 237 3.91 7.70 5.16
C TYR A 237 3.05 8.62 6.03
N ALA A 238 3.03 9.91 5.77
CA ALA A 238 2.20 10.85 6.53
C ALA A 238 0.71 10.52 6.39
N GLY A 239 0.24 10.22 5.18
CA GLY A 239 -1.14 9.81 4.92
C GLY A 239 -1.50 8.55 5.69
N HIS A 240 -0.64 7.53 5.63
CA HIS A 240 -0.84 6.28 6.37
C HIS A 240 -0.85 6.54 7.89
N GLY A 241 0.11 7.31 8.41
CA GLY A 241 0.20 7.64 9.82
C GLY A 241 -1.01 8.41 10.33
N LEU A 242 -1.52 9.36 9.54
CA LEU A 242 -2.76 10.08 9.85
C LEU A 242 -3.97 9.13 9.86
N SER A 243 -4.07 8.21 8.90
CA SER A 243 -5.15 7.22 8.89
C SER A 243 -5.13 6.31 10.12
N ILE A 244 -3.95 5.90 10.63
CA ILE A 244 -3.84 5.16 11.90
C ILE A 244 -4.22 6.06 13.08
N LEU A 245 -3.74 7.30 13.10
CA LEU A 245 -4.01 8.25 14.20
C LEU A 245 -5.51 8.55 14.36
N PHE A 246 -6.24 8.69 13.25
CA PHE A 246 -7.69 8.91 13.24
C PHE A 246 -8.51 7.62 13.35
N GLY A 247 -7.86 6.45 13.50
CA GLY A 247 -8.55 5.17 13.66
C GLY A 247 -9.24 4.66 12.40
N PHE A 248 -8.88 5.18 11.21
CA PHE A 248 -9.37 4.66 9.92
C PHE A 248 -8.65 3.38 9.50
N ARG A 249 -7.48 3.11 10.08
CA ARG A 249 -6.74 1.86 9.89
C ARG A 249 -6.32 1.27 11.24
N PRO A 250 -6.23 -0.08 11.35
CA PRO A 250 -5.67 -0.71 12.53
C PRO A 250 -4.21 -0.31 12.70
N ARG A 251 -3.74 -0.27 13.96
CA ARG A 251 -2.32 -0.04 14.25
C ARG A 251 -1.51 -1.21 13.69
N GLN A 252 -0.48 -0.89 12.93
CA GLN A 252 0.49 -1.85 12.41
C GLN A 252 1.83 -1.67 13.11
N GLU A 253 2.63 -2.72 13.14
CA GLU A 253 4.04 -2.65 13.54
C GLU A 253 4.84 -1.77 12.56
N MET A 254 5.92 -1.16 13.05
CA MET A 254 6.74 -0.22 12.26
C MET A 254 7.25 -0.85 10.97
N GLU A 255 7.63 -2.13 10.99
CA GLU A 255 8.13 -2.85 9.81
C GLU A 255 7.05 -3.00 8.74
N GLY A 256 5.83 -3.36 9.14
CA GLY A 256 4.67 -3.45 8.26
C GLY A 256 4.33 -2.09 7.63
N PHE A 257 4.37 -1.04 8.45
CA PHE A 257 4.13 0.34 8.02
C PHE A 257 5.15 0.80 6.96
N LEU A 258 6.44 0.52 7.18
CA LEU A 258 7.52 0.84 6.24
C LEU A 258 7.39 0.05 4.93
N ALA A 259 7.11 -1.25 5.03
CA ALA A 259 6.94 -2.12 3.87
C ALA A 259 5.77 -1.69 3.00
N GLU A 260 4.61 -1.42 3.62
CA GLU A 260 3.42 -1.00 2.89
C GLU A 260 3.63 0.37 2.23
N GLY A 261 4.25 1.33 2.93
CA GLY A 261 4.52 2.65 2.36
C GLY A 261 5.48 2.60 1.16
N LEU A 262 6.54 1.79 1.25
CA LEU A 262 7.45 1.59 0.12
C LEU A 262 6.80 0.82 -1.04
N ALA A 263 5.94 -0.16 -0.76
CA ALA A 263 5.19 -0.86 -1.79
C ALA A 263 4.23 0.09 -2.53
N VAL A 264 3.44 0.89 -1.80
CA VAL A 264 2.55 1.91 -2.37
C VAL A 264 3.34 2.91 -3.22
N TRP A 265 4.49 3.37 -2.71
CA TRP A 265 5.36 4.26 -3.47
C TRP A 265 5.90 3.61 -4.76
N ALA A 266 6.33 2.35 -4.69
CA ALA A 266 6.82 1.60 -5.85
C ALA A 266 5.71 1.35 -6.89
N GLN A 267 4.54 0.88 -6.45
CA GLN A 267 3.35 0.70 -7.30
C GLN A 267 3.02 1.96 -8.06
N TYR A 268 3.08 3.12 -7.38
CA TYR A 268 2.75 4.38 -7.98
C TYR A 268 3.73 4.78 -9.10
N HIS A 269 5.03 4.55 -8.89
CA HIS A 269 6.04 4.77 -9.93
C HIS A 269 5.87 3.82 -11.11
N VAL A 270 5.61 2.53 -10.84
CA VAL A 270 5.39 1.51 -11.87
C VAL A 270 4.13 1.83 -12.67
N ALA A 271 3.00 2.08 -12.00
CA ALA A 271 1.73 2.46 -12.62
C ALA A 271 1.87 3.73 -13.47
N GLY A 272 2.58 4.74 -12.96
CA GLY A 272 2.85 5.96 -13.71
C GLY A 272 3.75 5.78 -14.93
N ARG A 273 4.70 4.84 -14.91
CA ARG A 273 5.46 4.45 -16.11
C ARG A 273 4.58 3.68 -17.09
N MET A 274 3.83 2.69 -16.62
CA MET A 274 2.91 1.90 -17.47
C MET A 274 1.87 2.79 -18.16
N LEU A 275 1.28 3.75 -17.43
CA LEU A 275 0.32 4.69 -18.01
C LEU A 275 0.91 5.50 -19.17
N ARG A 276 2.18 5.89 -19.07
CA ARG A 276 2.88 6.61 -20.15
C ARG A 276 3.10 5.75 -21.39
N TYR A 277 3.37 4.46 -21.20
CA TYR A 277 3.48 3.51 -22.32
C TYR A 277 2.13 3.17 -22.95
N LEU A 278 1.07 3.05 -22.13
CA LEU A 278 -0.28 2.71 -22.60
C LEU A 278 -0.97 3.90 -23.29
N VAL A 279 -0.67 5.13 -22.85
CA VAL A 279 -1.31 6.36 -23.34
C VAL A 279 -0.23 7.37 -23.78
N PRO A 280 0.62 7.01 -24.76
CA PRO A 280 1.76 7.84 -25.15
C PRO A 280 1.30 9.16 -25.74
N GLY A 281 1.88 10.27 -25.26
CA GLY A 281 1.61 11.64 -25.73
C GLY A 281 0.21 12.18 -25.43
N ARG A 282 -0.83 11.35 -25.38
CA ARG A 282 -2.21 11.78 -25.08
C ARG A 282 -2.35 12.28 -23.66
N LEU A 283 -1.79 11.58 -22.67
CA LEU A 283 -1.86 12.00 -21.27
C LEU A 283 -1.09 13.31 -21.05
N GLU A 284 0.07 13.44 -21.68
CA GLU A 284 0.88 14.67 -21.61
C GLU A 284 0.17 15.84 -22.29
N ASN A 285 -0.36 15.65 -23.50
CA ASN A 285 -1.15 16.67 -24.20
C ASN A 285 -2.43 17.02 -23.44
N TRP A 286 -3.04 16.04 -22.77
CA TRP A 286 -4.21 16.26 -21.94
C TRP A 286 -3.87 17.12 -20.73
N ASN A 287 -2.84 16.75 -19.97
CA ASN A 287 -2.35 17.50 -18.83
C ASN A 287 -1.84 18.89 -19.21
N ARG A 288 -1.17 19.03 -20.36
CA ARG A 288 -0.76 20.33 -20.90
C ARG A 288 -1.98 21.21 -21.18
N ARG A 289 -3.04 20.65 -21.77
CA ARG A 289 -4.31 21.36 -21.95
C ARG A 289 -4.94 21.76 -20.62
N VAL A 290 -5.03 20.85 -19.65
CA VAL A 290 -5.51 21.16 -18.29
C VAL A 290 -4.70 22.30 -17.69
N GLY A 291 -3.38 22.24 -17.85
CA GLY A 291 -2.48 23.22 -17.28
C GLY A 291 -2.58 24.59 -17.94
N LEU A 292 -2.73 24.61 -19.26
CA LEU A 292 -3.04 25.83 -20.01
C LEU A 292 -4.35 26.44 -19.52
N TYR A 293 -5.42 25.64 -19.41
CA TYR A 293 -6.72 26.09 -18.90
C TYR A 293 -6.64 26.72 -17.50
N ILE A 294 -5.86 26.13 -16.60
CA ILE A 294 -5.64 26.65 -15.24
C ILE A 294 -4.76 27.91 -15.26
N SER A 295 -3.76 27.96 -16.15
CA SER A 295 -2.85 29.10 -16.25
C SER A 295 -3.50 30.33 -16.88
N GLU A 296 -4.37 30.14 -17.88
CA GLU A 296 -5.13 31.21 -18.55
C GLU A 296 -6.21 31.80 -17.64
N SER A 297 -6.72 31.02 -16.69
CA SER A 297 -7.69 31.49 -15.69
C SER A 297 -7.04 32.17 -14.48
N ALA A 298 -5.71 32.20 -14.38
CA ALA A 298 -4.97 32.91 -13.34
C ALA A 298 -4.42 34.25 -13.87
N PRO A 299 -4.73 35.41 -13.25
CA PRO A 299 -4.20 36.70 -13.68
C PRO A 299 -2.66 36.68 -13.60
N ALA A 300 -2.03 37.29 -14.61
CA ALA A 300 -0.60 37.18 -14.94
C ALA A 300 0.39 37.63 -13.83
N ASN A 301 -0.10 38.20 -12.72
CA ASN A 301 0.75 38.81 -11.71
C ASN A 301 0.68 38.04 -10.37
N ARG A 302 1.77 37.32 -10.05
CA ARG A 302 2.15 36.84 -8.70
C ARG A 302 1.25 35.81 -7.99
N SER A 303 0.84 34.73 -8.66
CA SER A 303 0.27 33.58 -7.93
C SER A 303 1.36 32.54 -7.61
N PRO A 304 1.75 32.34 -6.33
CA PRO A 304 2.62 31.21 -5.93
C PRO A 304 1.98 29.84 -6.26
N TYR A 305 0.68 29.82 -6.60
CA TYR A 305 -0.08 28.64 -6.98
C TYR A 305 0.05 28.26 -8.46
N ARG A 306 0.63 29.12 -9.32
CA ARG A 306 0.79 28.82 -10.76
C ARG A 306 1.60 27.54 -10.99
N ASN A 307 2.49 27.18 -10.08
CA ASN A 307 3.29 25.96 -10.15
C ASN A 307 2.81 24.86 -9.19
N ALA A 308 2.04 25.19 -8.15
CA ALA A 308 1.50 24.20 -7.21
C ALA A 308 0.29 23.45 -7.80
N ILE A 309 -0.52 24.14 -8.60
CA ILE A 309 -1.73 23.60 -9.24
C ILE A 309 -1.35 22.84 -10.53
N LEU A 310 -0.21 23.18 -11.13
CA LEU A 310 0.20 22.72 -12.46
C LEU A 310 1.32 21.69 -12.49
N GLN A 311 1.84 21.24 -11.35
CA GLN A 311 2.73 20.10 -11.36
C GLN A 311 1.89 18.84 -11.18
N PRO A 312 1.47 18.20 -12.28
CA PRO A 312 0.79 16.93 -12.17
C PRO A 312 1.74 15.94 -11.52
N MET A 313 1.14 14.98 -10.81
CA MET A 313 1.84 14.03 -9.95
C MET A 313 2.85 13.14 -10.72
N TRP A 314 2.96 13.28 -12.05
CA TRP A 314 3.95 12.64 -12.93
C TRP A 314 5.22 13.47 -13.23
N LEU A 315 5.30 14.77 -12.89
CA LEU A 315 6.58 15.52 -12.96
C LEU A 315 7.63 14.92 -12.01
N PHE A 316 7.17 14.22 -10.97
CA PHE A 316 7.97 13.41 -10.06
C PHE A 316 8.58 12.15 -10.73
N MET A 317 8.12 11.78 -11.92
CA MET A 317 8.47 10.53 -12.60
C MET A 317 9.32 10.73 -13.87
N GLY A 318 9.74 11.97 -14.17
CA GLY A 318 10.28 12.36 -15.48
C GLY A 318 11.80 12.61 -15.58
N ALA A 319 12.52 12.95 -14.51
CA ALA A 319 13.91 13.41 -14.67
C ALA A 319 14.99 12.29 -14.73
N GLY A 320 14.57 11.05 -15.03
CA GLY A 320 15.47 9.95 -15.40
C GLY A 320 15.64 9.76 -16.92
N GLY A 321 14.90 10.49 -17.75
CA GLY A 321 15.11 10.51 -19.19
C GLY A 321 16.34 11.34 -19.50
N LEU A 322 17.49 10.67 -19.68
CA LEU A 322 18.67 11.25 -20.32
C LEU A 322 18.22 12.07 -21.53
N GLY A 323 18.65 13.33 -21.56
CA GLY A 323 18.54 14.15 -22.75
C GLY A 323 19.32 13.47 -23.89
N GLY A 324 18.62 12.63 -24.64
CA GLY A 324 19.00 12.31 -26.01
C GLY A 324 18.71 13.55 -26.82
N GLY A 325 19.72 14.40 -26.97
CA GLY A 325 19.71 15.45 -27.98
C GLY A 325 19.57 14.82 -29.35
N GLY A 326 18.50 15.17 -30.03
CA GLY A 326 18.29 15.01 -31.47
C GLY A 326 17.57 16.25 -31.95
#